data_AF-A0A848UFW1-F1
#
_entry.id   AF-A0A848UFW1-F1
#
_cell.length_a   1.000
_cell.length_b   1.000
_cell.length_c   1.000
_cell.angle_alpha   90.00
_cell.angle_beta   90.00
_cell.angle_gamma   90.00
#
_symmetry.space_group_name_H-M   'P 1'
#
loop_
_entity.id
_entity.type
_entity.pdbx_description
1 polymer ?
#
loop_
_entity_poly.entity_id
_entity_poly.type
_entity_poly.pdbx_seq_one_letter_code
_entity_poly.pdbx_strand_id
1 'polypeptide(L)'
;MNRSVLGEQYECRFSYCCEKDGCRKRCTPPSVRFLGRKVYLGVVITLICALEQGLTPRRKAHLIDELDLWPQTFARWQQWWREHVPGTRHWQSLRARLLPGSGAEPLPDALLRQLTADDLAGRVSRFLQLMMPLTSASCSRSVRLDQFPQKM
;
A
#
# COMPACT_ATOMS: atom_id res chain seq x y z
N MET A 1 -10.83 -10.47 9.20
CA MET A 1 -11.66 -9.63 8.29
C MET A 1 -12.49 -10.48 7.33
N ASN A 2 -13.82 -10.41 7.40
CA ASN A 2 -14.69 -11.10 6.45
C ASN A 2 -14.60 -10.45 5.06
N ARG A 3 -13.96 -11.14 4.10
CA ARG A 3 -13.73 -10.59 2.76
C ARG A 3 -14.98 -10.59 1.87
N SER A 4 -16.02 -11.36 2.22
CA SER A 4 -17.25 -11.40 1.42
C SER A 4 -17.95 -10.04 1.35
N VAL A 5 -17.77 -9.19 2.36
CA VAL A 5 -18.30 -7.82 2.42
C VAL A 5 -17.71 -6.93 1.31
N LEU A 6 -16.54 -7.28 0.76
CA LEU A 6 -15.86 -6.50 -0.27
C LEU A 6 -16.27 -6.91 -1.70
N GLY A 7 -16.98 -8.03 -1.86
CA GLY A 7 -17.35 -8.62 -3.14
C GLY A 7 -16.39 -9.70 -3.63
N GLU A 8 -16.87 -10.55 -4.54
CA GLU A 8 -16.19 -11.74 -5.06
C GLU A 8 -14.81 -11.46 -5.66
N GLN A 9 -14.59 -10.25 -6.21
CA GLN A 9 -13.32 -9.89 -6.82
C GLN A 9 -12.17 -9.77 -5.80
N TYR A 10 -12.48 -9.79 -4.50
CA TYR A 10 -11.50 -9.77 -3.41
C TYR A 10 -11.22 -11.16 -2.82
N GLU A 11 -11.91 -12.20 -3.28
CA GLU A 11 -11.65 -13.59 -2.88
C GLU A 11 -10.45 -14.19 -3.61
N CYS A 12 -10.23 -13.76 -4.85
CA CYS A 12 -9.13 -14.25 -5.68
C CYS A 12 -8.18 -13.12 -6.14
N ARG A 13 -6.93 -13.48 -6.39
CA ARG A 13 -5.94 -12.56 -6.98
C ARG A 13 -5.24 -13.24 -8.14
N PHE A 14 -5.30 -12.61 -9.31
CA PHE A 14 -4.58 -13.07 -10.49
C PHE A 14 -3.08 -12.74 -10.39
N SER A 15 -2.25 -13.71 -10.78
CA SER A 15 -0.79 -13.57 -10.94
C SER A 15 -0.38 -14.28 -12.22
N TYR A 16 0.50 -13.66 -13.00
CA TYR A 16 1.04 -14.28 -14.22
C TYR A 16 2.14 -15.29 -13.88
N CYS A 17 2.20 -16.40 -14.61
CA CYS A 17 3.29 -17.37 -14.52
C CYS A 17 4.30 -17.14 -15.66
N CYS A 18 5.54 -17.59 -15.48
CA CYS A 18 6.57 -17.58 -16.53
C CYS A 18 6.29 -18.54 -17.70
N GLU A 19 5.23 -19.37 -17.64
CA GLU A 19 4.80 -20.40 -18.62
C GLU A 19 5.82 -21.52 -18.90
N LYS A 20 7.12 -21.30 -18.64
CA LYS A 20 8.20 -22.26 -18.79
C LYS A 20 7.97 -23.51 -17.92
N ASP A 21 8.07 -24.69 -18.53
CA ASP A 21 7.99 -25.96 -17.81
C ASP A 21 9.05 -26.05 -16.69
N GLY A 22 8.65 -26.54 -15.53
CA GLY A 22 9.45 -26.55 -14.30
C GLY A 22 9.64 -25.17 -13.61
N CYS A 23 9.19 -24.05 -14.19
CA CYS A 23 9.28 -22.72 -13.57
C CYS A 23 8.00 -22.36 -12.81
N ARG A 24 8.10 -22.18 -11.49
CA ARG A 24 6.97 -21.71 -10.63
C ARG A 24 7.05 -20.23 -10.25
N LYS A 25 7.83 -19.43 -10.97
CA LYS A 25 7.93 -17.98 -10.70
C LYS A 25 6.64 -17.28 -11.13
N ARG A 26 6.07 -16.49 -10.21
CA ARG A 26 4.87 -15.68 -10.45
C ARG A 26 5.23 -14.21 -10.50
N CYS A 27 4.77 -13.52 -11.55
CA CYS A 27 4.83 -12.08 -11.71
C CYS A 27 3.45 -11.52 -11.38
N THR A 28 3.33 -10.81 -10.25
CA THR A 28 2.05 -10.21 -9.87
C THR A 28 2.08 -8.73 -10.20
N PRO A 29 1.15 -8.21 -11.02
CA PRO A 29 1.16 -6.81 -11.38
C PRO A 29 0.99 -5.93 -10.12
N PRO A 30 1.58 -4.72 -10.13
CA PRO A 30 1.30 -3.71 -9.12
C PRO A 30 -0.22 -3.46 -9.03
N SER A 31 -0.71 -3.21 -7.81
CA SER A 31 -2.14 -3.01 -7.57
C SER A 31 -2.37 -2.02 -6.44
N VAL A 32 -3.45 -1.24 -6.54
CA VAL A 32 -3.97 -0.41 -5.45
C VAL A 32 -4.83 -1.23 -4.48
N ARG A 33 -5.32 -2.41 -4.90
CA ARG A 33 -6.14 -3.29 -4.06
C ARG A 33 -5.31 -3.97 -2.99
N PHE A 34 -4.16 -4.53 -3.36
CA PHE A 34 -3.32 -5.34 -2.46
C PHE A 34 -1.93 -4.75 -2.27
N LEU A 35 -1.43 -4.76 -1.05
CA LEU A 35 -0.09 -4.26 -0.73
C LEU A 35 0.95 -5.39 -0.73
N GLY A 36 1.70 -5.57 -1.82
CA GLY A 36 2.73 -6.61 -1.89
C GLY A 36 2.18 -7.96 -2.34
N ARG A 37 2.84 -9.04 -1.91
CA ARG A 37 2.29 -10.42 -1.94
C ARG A 37 1.27 -10.66 -0.82
N LYS A 38 1.04 -9.66 0.04
CA LYS A 38 0.17 -9.78 1.21
C LYS A 38 -1.29 -9.78 0.75
N VAL A 39 -2.12 -10.58 1.42
CA VAL A 39 -3.55 -10.76 1.11
C VAL A 39 -4.42 -9.64 1.72
N TYR A 40 -3.80 -8.55 2.14
CA TYR A 40 -4.44 -7.45 2.84
C TYR A 40 -4.62 -6.26 1.91
N LEU A 41 -5.74 -5.58 2.08
CA LEU A 41 -6.06 -4.42 1.27
C LEU A 41 -5.07 -3.29 1.53
N GLY A 42 -4.57 -2.68 0.45
CA GLY A 42 -3.69 -1.52 0.54
C GLY A 42 -4.32 -0.40 1.36
N VAL A 43 -5.60 -0.11 1.11
CA VAL A 43 -6.37 0.91 1.86
C VAL A 43 -6.41 0.62 3.37
N VAL A 44 -6.63 -0.65 3.77
CA VAL A 44 -6.70 -1.05 5.18
C VAL A 44 -5.33 -0.83 5.84
N ILE A 45 -4.26 -1.32 5.22
CA ILE A 45 -2.91 -1.15 5.77
C ILE A 45 -2.54 0.34 5.89
N THR A 46 -2.86 1.13 4.86
CA THR A 46 -2.59 2.57 4.84
C THR A 46 -3.36 3.29 5.94
N LEU A 47 -4.68 3.09 6.04
CA LEU A 47 -5.51 3.80 7.00
C LEU A 47 -5.16 3.44 8.44
N ILE A 48 -4.93 2.16 8.75
CA ILE A 48 -4.62 1.78 10.13
C ILE A 48 -3.26 2.34 10.55
N CYS A 49 -2.23 2.22 9.70
CA CYS A 49 -0.93 2.79 10.01
C CYS A 49 -0.92 4.32 10.04
N ALA A 50 -1.85 4.99 9.32
CA ALA A 50 -2.03 6.44 9.41
C ALA A 50 -2.72 6.85 10.72
N LEU A 51 -3.82 6.17 11.06
CA LEU A 51 -4.64 6.46 12.24
C LEU A 51 -3.85 6.29 13.54
N GLU A 52 -2.94 5.31 13.59
CA GLU A 52 -2.21 4.96 14.81
C GLU A 52 -1.43 6.13 15.43
N GLN A 53 -1.00 7.12 14.64
CA GLN A 53 -0.24 8.28 15.15
C GLN A 53 -1.02 9.17 16.14
N GLY A 54 -2.27 8.82 16.47
CA GLY A 54 -3.03 9.38 17.59
C GLY A 54 -3.99 8.40 18.26
N LEU A 55 -3.86 7.09 18.04
CA LEU A 55 -4.74 6.10 18.69
C LEU A 55 -4.26 5.78 20.09
N THR A 56 -5.18 5.80 21.06
CA THR A 56 -4.91 5.23 22.38
C THR A 56 -4.70 3.72 22.28
N PRO A 57 -3.93 3.10 23.19
CA PRO A 57 -3.71 1.64 23.19
C PRO A 57 -5.01 0.84 23.15
N ARG A 58 -6.06 1.33 23.82
CA ARG A 58 -7.40 0.73 23.82
C ARG A 58 -8.06 0.76 22.43
N ARG A 59 -8.00 1.89 21.72
CA ARG A 59 -8.57 2.00 20.36
C ARG A 59 -7.79 1.15 19.36
N LYS A 60 -6.46 1.06 19.52
CA LYS A 60 -5.61 0.16 18.74
C LYS A 60 -6.00 -1.31 18.95
N ALA A 61 -6.16 -1.75 20.19
CA ALA A 61 -6.58 -3.12 20.51
C ALA A 61 -7.96 -3.45 19.92
N HIS A 62 -8.93 -2.56 20.08
CA HIS A 62 -10.26 -2.70 19.50
C HIS A 62 -10.22 -2.83 17.97
N LEU A 63 -9.41 -2.02 17.30
CA LEU A 63 -9.29 -2.05 15.84
C LEU A 63 -8.65 -3.35 15.35
N ILE A 64 -7.65 -3.86 16.08
CA ILE A 64 -7.00 -5.15 15.79
C ILE A 64 -8.02 -6.29 15.90
N ASP A 65 -8.86 -6.26 16.93
CA ASP A 65 -9.92 -7.26 17.19
C ASP A 65 -11.02 -7.22 16.11
N GLU A 66 -11.59 -6.04 15.85
CA GLU A 66 -12.64 -5.84 14.83
C GLU A 66 -12.21 -6.28 13.43
N LEU A 67 -10.95 -6.04 13.08
CA LEU A 67 -10.42 -6.42 11.77
C LEU A 67 -9.89 -7.86 11.76
N ASP A 68 -9.90 -8.54 12.90
CA ASP A 68 -9.35 -9.88 13.10
C ASP A 68 -7.92 -9.95 12.52
N LEU A 69 -7.11 -8.99 12.98
CA LEU A 69 -5.71 -8.84 12.60
C LEU A 69 -4.84 -9.41 13.71
N TRP A 70 -3.79 -10.12 13.34
CA TRP A 70 -2.79 -10.54 14.31
C TRP A 70 -1.92 -9.33 14.71
N PRO A 71 -1.64 -9.08 16.00
CA PRO A 71 -0.81 -7.96 16.44
C PRO A 71 0.56 -7.90 15.75
N GLN A 72 1.16 -9.07 15.48
CA GLN A 72 2.42 -9.19 14.74
C GLN A 72 2.29 -8.71 13.28
N THR A 73 1.14 -8.98 12.64
CA THR A 73 0.87 -8.49 11.28
C THR A 73 0.84 -6.97 11.27
N PHE A 74 0.20 -6.37 12.27
CA PHE A 74 0.16 -4.92 12.42
C PHE A 74 1.56 -4.33 12.62
N ALA A 75 2.35 -4.88 13.56
CA ALA A 75 3.73 -4.44 13.80
C ALA A 75 4.60 -4.54 12.53
N ARG A 76 4.47 -5.62 11.74
CA ARG A 76 5.17 -5.78 10.46
C ARG A 76 4.77 -4.74 9.43
N TRP A 77 3.54 -4.25 9.43
CA TRP A 77 3.12 -3.18 8.52
C TRP A 77 3.73 -1.85 8.92
N GLN A 78 3.74 -1.54 10.22
CA GLN A 78 4.41 -0.35 10.74
C GLN A 78 5.90 -0.37 10.40
N GLN A 79 6.57 -1.49 10.66
CA GLN A 79 7.99 -1.67 10.36
C GLN A 79 8.27 -1.50 8.85
N TRP A 80 7.39 -2.04 8.00
CA TRP A 80 7.52 -1.86 6.56
C TRP A 80 7.44 -0.39 6.14
N TRP A 81 6.50 0.39 6.70
CA TRP A 81 6.39 1.82 6.44
C TRP A 81 7.55 2.65 6.97
N ARG A 82 8.08 2.32 8.17
CA ARG A 82 9.16 3.09 8.80
C ARG A 82 10.55 2.75 8.27
N GLU A 83 10.81 1.49 7.98
CA GLU A 83 12.18 1.02 7.70
C GLU A 83 12.36 0.63 6.24
N HIS A 84 11.37 -0.05 5.64
CA HIS A 84 11.55 -0.59 4.29
C HIS A 84 11.25 0.45 3.23
N VAL A 85 10.09 1.13 3.31
CA VAL A 85 9.69 2.13 2.30
C VAL A 85 10.73 3.24 2.17
N PRO A 86 11.26 3.84 3.26
CA PRO A 86 12.25 4.90 3.16
C PRO A 86 13.55 4.48 2.46
N GLY A 87 13.95 3.21 2.58
CA GLY A 87 15.12 2.65 1.90
C GLY A 87 14.93 2.39 0.39
N THR A 88 13.71 2.49 -0.14
CA THR A 88 13.46 2.19 -1.56
C THR A 88 13.85 3.33 -2.48
N ARG A 89 14.45 3.01 -3.64
CA ARG A 89 14.75 4.01 -4.70
C ARG A 89 13.51 4.78 -5.16
N HIS A 90 12.36 4.10 -5.22
CA HIS A 90 11.09 4.72 -5.57
C HIS A 90 10.70 5.82 -4.57
N TRP A 91 10.78 5.53 -3.27
CA TRP A 91 10.51 6.54 -2.24
C TRP A 91 11.48 7.71 -2.32
N GLN A 92 12.78 7.44 -2.50
CA GLN A 92 13.80 8.49 -2.63
C GLN A 92 13.52 9.45 -3.81
N SER A 93 13.04 8.92 -4.94
CA SER A 93 12.62 9.72 -6.09
C SER A 93 11.27 10.42 -5.88
N LEU A 94 10.32 9.77 -5.18
CA LEU A 94 9.02 10.36 -4.87
C LEU A 94 9.16 11.53 -3.88
N ARG A 95 9.90 11.35 -2.79
CA ARG A 95 10.07 12.37 -1.74
C ARG A 95 10.71 13.66 -2.26
N ALA A 96 11.59 13.57 -3.26
CA ALA A 96 12.21 14.74 -3.89
C ALA A 96 11.21 15.62 -4.66
N ARG A 97 10.04 15.06 -5.02
CA ARG A 97 8.95 15.76 -5.70
C ARG A 97 7.87 16.24 -4.73
N LEU A 98 8.00 15.92 -3.45
CA LEU A 98 7.10 16.39 -2.40
C LEU A 98 7.58 17.75 -1.89
N LEU A 99 6.66 18.55 -1.35
CA LEU A 99 6.96 19.88 -0.80
C LEU A 99 8.06 19.79 0.29
N PRO A 100 9.02 20.73 0.32
CA PRO A 100 10.10 20.71 1.31
C PRO A 100 9.53 20.83 2.74
N GLY A 101 9.79 19.83 3.59
CA GLY A 101 9.41 19.85 5.01
C GLY A 101 8.97 18.51 5.59
N SER A 102 8.62 17.53 4.75
CA SER A 102 7.98 16.28 5.20
C SER A 102 8.88 15.06 5.35
N GLY A 103 10.19 15.21 5.12
CA GLY A 103 11.12 14.07 5.03
C GLY A 103 11.39 13.33 6.34
N ALA A 104 11.02 13.90 7.49
CA ALA A 104 11.26 13.34 8.82
C ALA A 104 10.01 12.69 9.44
N GLU A 105 8.81 12.95 8.90
CA GLU A 105 7.58 12.43 9.49
C GLU A 105 7.33 10.96 9.09
N PRO A 106 6.77 10.14 9.99
CA PRO A 106 6.54 8.74 9.72
C PRO A 106 5.44 8.52 8.67
N LEU A 107 5.76 7.71 7.66
CA LEU A 107 4.77 7.18 6.72
C LEU A 107 3.79 6.22 7.44
N PRO A 108 2.54 6.10 6.94
CA PRO A 108 1.97 6.73 5.74
C PRO A 108 1.38 8.14 5.94
N ASP A 109 1.21 8.58 7.19
CA ASP A 109 0.47 9.80 7.56
C ASP A 109 1.04 11.07 6.91
N ALA A 110 2.36 11.26 6.96
CA ALA A 110 3.05 12.42 6.38
C ALA A 110 2.66 12.67 4.92
N LEU A 111 2.63 11.61 4.11
CA LEU A 111 2.27 11.71 2.69
C LEU A 111 0.76 11.86 2.51
N LEU A 112 -0.07 11.20 3.32
CA LEU A 112 -1.52 11.39 3.27
C LEU A 112 -1.93 12.84 3.56
N ARG A 113 -1.24 13.53 4.47
CA ARG A 113 -1.50 14.95 4.78
C ARG A 113 -1.14 15.89 3.62
N GLN A 114 -0.14 15.54 2.82
CA GLN A 114 0.31 16.34 1.67
C GLN A 114 -0.54 16.15 0.42
N LEU A 115 -1.31 15.07 0.33
CA LEU A 115 -2.13 14.78 -0.84
C LEU A 115 -3.44 15.56 -0.77
N THR A 116 -3.71 16.33 -1.82
CA THR A 116 -5.01 17.00 -2.03
C THR A 116 -5.91 16.13 -2.90
N ALA A 117 -7.16 15.96 -2.46
CA ALA A 117 -8.27 15.34 -3.18
C ALA A 117 -9.59 15.87 -2.59
N ASP A 118 -10.70 15.69 -3.32
CA ASP A 118 -12.03 16.18 -2.92
C ASP A 118 -12.54 15.51 -1.63
N ASP A 119 -12.12 14.26 -1.38
CA ASP A 119 -12.50 13.49 -0.20
C ASP A 119 -11.35 12.59 0.31
N LEU A 120 -11.62 11.85 1.41
CA LEU A 120 -10.67 10.89 1.97
C LEU A 120 -10.40 9.71 1.01
N ALA A 121 -11.43 9.22 0.33
CA ALA A 121 -11.33 8.06 -0.55
C ALA A 121 -10.40 8.34 -1.75
N GLY A 122 -10.53 9.50 -2.38
CA GLY A 122 -9.67 9.99 -3.44
C GLY A 122 -8.23 10.22 -2.96
N ARG A 123 -8.06 10.74 -1.75
CA ARG A 123 -6.73 10.93 -1.15
C ARG A 123 -5.99 9.62 -0.92
N VAL A 124 -6.68 8.63 -0.35
CA VAL A 124 -6.14 7.29 -0.12
C VAL A 124 -5.91 6.57 -1.46
N SER A 125 -6.81 6.73 -2.43
CA SER A 125 -6.63 6.16 -3.77
C SER A 125 -5.37 6.71 -4.46
N ARG A 126 -5.18 8.03 -4.41
CA ARG A 126 -3.99 8.70 -4.94
C ARG A 126 -2.72 8.26 -4.22
N PHE A 127 -2.77 8.11 -2.90
CA PHE A 127 -1.68 7.55 -2.11
C PHE A 127 -1.32 6.13 -2.60
N LEU A 128 -2.32 5.25 -2.75
CA LEU A 128 -2.09 3.87 -3.18
C LEU A 128 -1.54 3.78 -4.60
N GLN A 129 -1.95 4.68 -5.50
CA GLN A 129 -1.40 4.78 -6.86
C GLN A 129 0.08 5.17 -6.85
N LEU A 130 0.46 6.15 -6.02
CA LEU A 130 1.86 6.56 -5.85
C LEU A 130 2.72 5.45 -5.24
N MET A 131 2.14 4.67 -4.34
CA MET A 131 2.81 3.56 -3.66
C MET A 131 2.82 2.26 -4.48
N MET A 132 2.02 2.18 -5.54
CA MET A 132 1.82 0.99 -6.36
C MET A 132 3.15 0.32 -6.83
N PRO A 133 4.19 1.06 -7.27
CA PRO A 133 5.47 0.43 -7.65
C PRO A 133 6.18 -0.30 -6.50
N LEU A 134 5.85 0.01 -5.25
CA LEU A 134 6.36 -0.66 -4.06
C LEU A 134 5.51 -1.85 -3.62
N THR A 135 4.33 -2.06 -4.22
CA THR A 135 3.39 -3.13 -3.88
C THR A 135 3.60 -4.42 -4.68
N SER A 136 4.66 -4.52 -5.50
CA SER A 136 5.08 -5.81 -6.08
C SER A 136 6.57 -5.84 -6.44
N ALA A 137 7.37 -6.55 -5.62
CA ALA A 137 8.76 -6.88 -5.97
C ALA A 137 8.86 -7.92 -7.11
N SER A 138 7.78 -8.62 -7.41
CA SER A 138 7.74 -9.67 -8.45
C SER A 138 7.54 -9.13 -9.87
N CYS A 139 7.17 -7.85 -10.01
CA CYS A 139 7.00 -7.17 -11.29
C CYS A 139 8.12 -6.15 -11.53
N SER A 140 9.38 -6.55 -11.40
CA SER A 140 10.52 -5.67 -11.71
C SER A 140 10.57 -5.21 -13.19
N ARG A 141 9.75 -5.81 -14.06
CA ARG A 141 9.67 -5.54 -15.51
C ARG A 141 8.32 -4.96 -15.97
N SER A 142 7.39 -4.65 -15.08
CA SER A 142 6.14 -4.03 -15.53
C SER A 142 6.45 -2.65 -16.11
N VAL A 143 6.13 -2.46 -17.39
CA VAL A 143 6.12 -1.16 -18.06
C VAL A 143 5.36 -0.19 -17.15
N ARG A 144 5.98 0.96 -16.83
CA ARG A 144 5.25 2.04 -16.16
C ARG A 144 4.17 2.48 -17.14
N LEU A 145 2.91 2.13 -16.88
CA LEU A 145 1.82 2.80 -17.53
C LEU A 145 1.90 4.25 -17.07
N ASP A 146 2.13 5.18 -18.00
CA ASP A 146 2.02 6.61 -17.70
C ASP A 146 0.61 6.84 -17.15
N GLN A 147 0.54 7.14 -15.85
CA GLN A 147 -0.73 7.35 -15.14
C GLN A 147 -1.45 8.63 -15.59
N PHE A 148 -0.84 9.39 -16.51
CA PHE A 148 -1.42 10.52 -17.21
C PHE A 148 -1.20 10.32 -18.71
N PRO A 149 -2.10 9.63 -19.44
CA PRO A 149 -2.10 9.79 -20.88
C PRO A 149 -2.28 11.29 -21.13
N GLN A 150 -1.33 11.88 -21.85
CA GLN A 150 -1.43 13.28 -22.26
C GLN A 150 -2.83 13.50 -22.85
N LYS A 151 -3.48 14.59 -22.40
CA LYS A 151 -4.65 15.14 -23.07
C LYS A 151 -4.35 15.20 -24.57
N MET A 152 -5.11 14.46 -25.36
CA MET A 152 -5.42 14.82 -26.73
C MET A 152 -6.85 15.34 -26.75
#